data_AF-A0AAE8IW45-F1
#
_entry.id   AF-A0AAE8IW45-F1
#
_cell.length_a   1.000
_cell.length_b   1.000
_cell.length_c   1.000
_cell.angle_alpha   90.00
_cell.angle_beta   90.00
_cell.angle_gamma   90.00
#
_symmetry.space_group_name_H-M   'P 1'
#
loop_
_entity.id
_entity.type
_entity.pdbx_description
1 polymer ?
#
loop_
_entity_poly.entity_id
_entity_poly.type
_entity_poly.pdbx_seq_one_letter_code
_entity_poly.pdbx_strand_id
1 'polypeptide(L)'
;MTNFFDFAISGLPDASAVGRRLPPSEIDRLLQTGAFAAALRLLAGSFIALYEGSPDITALFATRQSRLLCHALLALYFQKRKTETDEPALTREDFGQLALQHGLASHDVAYAFFKEALKRGLTKPAHQSGEKRADGVVPSPSTLAMLAQWYDVHFQALDLIDEGFRASRFIERSETMLAHIHPRVAQALLSNPEVRCPGPLSIIFNWFDAGGLLMDRLIAGIDWEKPTEQGRHLTDVKTASQLATSLSLSRIHVSRKLGAAELIGGIGWSGRKGRSALWISQGFYEEYARMQARKLLILDDAFMETV
;
A
#
# COMPACT_ATOMS: atom_id res chain seq x y z
N MET A 1 29.60 4.06 -0.02
CA MET A 1 28.19 4.33 -0.32
C MET A 1 27.53 3.01 -0.67
N THR A 2 27.00 2.32 0.33
CA THR A 2 26.17 1.13 0.12
C THR A 2 24.94 1.59 -0.65
N ASN A 3 24.66 1.00 -1.80
CA ASN A 3 23.53 1.42 -2.60
C ASN A 3 22.26 1.08 -1.80
N PHE A 4 21.27 1.97 -1.77
CA PHE A 4 20.03 1.74 -1.00
C PHE A 4 19.32 0.42 -1.39
N PHE A 5 19.56 -0.04 -2.63
CA PHE A 5 19.15 -1.36 -3.13
C PHE A 5 19.74 -2.52 -2.30
N ASP A 6 21.01 -2.44 -1.90
CA ASP A 6 21.65 -3.46 -1.07
C ASP A 6 21.04 -3.48 0.34
N PHE A 7 20.65 -2.32 0.88
CA PHE A 7 20.03 -2.23 2.21
C PHE A 7 18.62 -2.84 2.24
N ALA A 8 17.80 -2.60 1.22
CA ALA A 8 16.42 -3.07 1.17
C ALA A 8 16.28 -4.55 0.76
N ILE A 9 17.25 -5.11 0.04
CA ILE A 9 17.30 -6.54 -0.31
C ILE A 9 17.96 -7.35 0.82
N SER A 10 19.03 -6.84 1.46
CA SER A 10 19.73 -7.55 2.55
C SER A 10 18.92 -7.65 3.85
N GLY A 11 17.83 -6.88 3.99
CA GLY A 11 16.95 -6.89 5.16
C GLY A 11 15.65 -7.68 4.99
N LEU A 12 15.43 -8.36 3.85
CA LEU A 12 14.31 -9.28 3.70
C LEU A 12 14.67 -10.60 4.41
N PRO A 13 13.82 -11.10 5.33
CA PRO A 13 14.07 -12.40 5.95
C PRO A 13 14.11 -13.48 4.86
N ASP A 14 15.00 -14.45 5.06
CA ASP A 14 15.28 -15.52 4.12
C ASP A 14 14.00 -16.34 3.83
N ALA A 15 13.57 -16.37 2.56
CA ALA A 15 12.35 -17.06 2.13
C ALA A 15 12.46 -18.59 2.23
N SER A 16 13.63 -19.12 2.58
CA SER A 16 13.93 -20.55 2.65
C SER A 16 13.50 -21.24 3.96
N ALA A 17 13.03 -20.50 4.96
CA ALA A 17 12.81 -21.03 6.30
C ALA A 17 11.34 -21.35 6.67
N VAL A 18 10.47 -21.82 5.76
CA VAL A 18 9.28 -22.61 6.18
C VAL A 18 8.95 -23.67 5.12
N GLY A 19 9.57 -24.83 5.27
CA GLY A 19 9.10 -26.06 4.63
C GLY A 19 7.90 -26.63 5.38
N ARG A 20 6.69 -26.45 4.84
CA ARG A 20 5.57 -27.38 5.02
C ARG A 20 4.58 -27.17 3.88
N ARG A 21 4.19 -28.24 3.16
CA ARG A 21 2.95 -28.22 2.38
C ARG A 21 1.80 -28.03 3.38
N LEU A 22 1.42 -26.78 3.59
CA LEU A 22 0.20 -26.40 4.27
C LEU A 22 -0.99 -26.79 3.35
N PRO A 23 -2.22 -26.97 3.87
CA PRO A 23 -3.45 -26.97 3.05
C PRO A 23 -3.45 -25.77 2.10
N PRO A 24 -4.30 -25.70 1.05
CA PRO A 24 -4.38 -24.50 0.20
C PRO A 24 -4.35 -23.30 1.13
N SER A 25 -3.31 -22.46 0.98
CA SER A 25 -3.12 -21.35 1.91
C SER A 25 -4.44 -20.58 1.91
N GLU A 26 -4.85 -20.00 3.03
CA GLU A 26 -6.11 -19.25 3.09
C GLU A 26 -6.21 -18.20 1.95
N ILE A 27 -5.05 -17.71 1.54
CA ILE A 27 -4.81 -16.97 0.29
C ILE A 27 -5.34 -17.74 -0.94
N ASP A 28 -4.89 -18.96 -1.22
CA ASP A 28 -5.38 -19.77 -2.35
C ASP A 28 -6.90 -19.99 -2.31
N ARG A 29 -7.49 -20.12 -1.11
CA ARG A 29 -8.95 -20.19 -0.95
C ARG A 29 -9.62 -18.88 -1.35
N LEU A 30 -9.12 -17.74 -0.87
CA LEU A 30 -9.61 -16.41 -1.27
C LEU A 30 -9.50 -16.20 -2.78
N LEU A 31 -8.36 -16.57 -3.39
CA LEU A 31 -8.14 -16.44 -4.83
C LEU A 31 -9.14 -17.25 -5.67
N GLN A 32 -9.67 -18.35 -5.14
CA GLN A 32 -10.62 -19.23 -5.82
C GLN A 32 -12.07 -18.78 -5.65
N THR A 33 -12.36 -17.81 -4.78
CA THR A 33 -13.71 -17.28 -4.60
C THR A 33 -14.13 -16.44 -5.82
N GLY A 34 -15.29 -16.72 -6.39
CA GLY A 34 -15.78 -16.00 -7.57
C GLY A 34 -15.89 -14.48 -7.38
N ALA A 35 -16.18 -14.02 -6.17
CA ALA A 35 -16.25 -12.60 -5.80
C ALA A 35 -14.87 -11.92 -5.66
N PHE A 36 -13.77 -12.66 -5.60
CA PHE A 36 -12.45 -12.09 -5.35
C PHE A 36 -11.98 -11.15 -6.46
N ALA A 37 -12.28 -11.47 -7.71
CA ALA A 37 -12.00 -10.58 -8.84
C ALA A 37 -12.72 -9.24 -8.72
N ALA A 38 -13.99 -9.26 -8.28
CA ALA A 38 -14.76 -8.04 -8.01
C ALA A 38 -14.18 -7.25 -6.83
N ALA A 39 -13.73 -7.93 -5.77
CA ALA A 39 -13.05 -7.30 -4.64
C ALA A 39 -11.72 -6.63 -5.04
N LEU A 40 -10.92 -7.26 -5.92
CA LEU A 40 -9.71 -6.64 -6.47
C LEU A 40 -10.03 -5.40 -7.30
N ARG A 41 -11.09 -5.45 -8.13
CA ARG A 41 -11.54 -4.31 -8.91
C ARG A 41 -11.98 -3.16 -8.01
N LEU A 42 -12.73 -3.46 -6.94
CA LEU A 42 -13.14 -2.48 -5.93
C LEU A 42 -11.90 -1.83 -5.28
N LEU A 43 -10.96 -2.63 -4.78
CA LEU A 43 -9.74 -2.14 -4.15
C LEU A 43 -8.94 -1.22 -5.08
N ALA A 44 -8.65 -1.69 -6.29
CA ALA A 44 -7.86 -0.96 -7.26
C ALA A 44 -8.52 0.37 -7.67
N GLY A 45 -9.84 0.36 -7.92
CA GLY A 45 -10.60 1.58 -8.25
C GLY A 45 -10.64 2.58 -7.08
N SER A 46 -10.92 2.09 -5.88
CA SER A 46 -11.02 2.91 -4.67
C SER A 46 -9.69 3.54 -4.28
N PHE A 47 -8.55 2.84 -4.44
CA PHE A 47 -7.25 3.46 -4.17
C PHE A 47 -6.94 4.58 -5.16
N ILE A 48 -7.22 4.40 -6.46
CA ILE A 48 -7.03 5.48 -7.45
C ILE A 48 -7.84 6.71 -7.04
N ALA A 49 -9.12 6.53 -6.68
CA ALA A 49 -9.99 7.63 -6.25
C ALA A 49 -9.49 8.30 -4.95
N LEU A 50 -9.04 7.51 -3.98
CA LEU A 50 -8.50 8.00 -2.70
C LEU A 50 -7.26 8.89 -2.92
N TYR A 51 -6.41 8.53 -3.88
CA TYR A 51 -5.20 9.28 -4.20
C TYR A 51 -5.51 10.53 -5.06
N GLU A 52 -6.42 10.46 -6.03
CA GLU A 52 -6.84 11.63 -6.83
C GLU A 52 -7.42 12.77 -5.97
N GLY A 53 -8.02 12.44 -4.81
CA GLY A 53 -8.62 13.42 -3.90
C GLY A 53 -7.65 14.34 -3.14
N SER A 54 -6.32 14.05 -3.13
CA SER A 54 -5.34 14.91 -2.46
C SER A 54 -3.91 14.78 -3.04
N PRO A 55 -3.40 15.84 -3.71
CA PRO A 55 -2.05 15.85 -4.29
C PRO A 55 -0.91 15.63 -3.28
N ASP A 56 -1.04 16.17 -2.07
CA ASP A 56 -0.02 16.05 -1.01
C ASP A 56 0.09 14.64 -0.45
N ILE A 57 -1.05 13.98 -0.30
CA ILE A 57 -1.15 12.57 0.05
C ILE A 57 -0.58 11.70 -1.07
N THR A 58 -0.96 11.94 -2.33
CA THR A 58 -0.45 11.18 -3.48
C THR A 58 1.07 11.17 -3.54
N ALA A 59 1.71 12.29 -3.25
CA ALA A 59 3.17 12.38 -3.28
C ALA A 59 3.86 11.59 -2.16
N LEU A 60 3.30 11.55 -0.95
CA LEU A 60 3.87 10.76 0.16
C LEU A 60 3.50 9.29 0.10
N PHE A 61 2.42 8.92 -0.59
CA PHE A 61 2.11 7.52 -0.87
C PHE A 61 2.67 7.03 -2.21
N ALA A 62 3.44 7.89 -2.90
CA ALA A 62 3.99 7.58 -4.21
C ALA A 62 4.88 6.33 -4.16
N THR A 63 5.82 6.25 -3.21
CA THR A 63 6.70 5.07 -3.13
C THR A 63 6.17 4.03 -2.16
N ARG A 64 6.54 2.77 -2.39
CA ARG A 64 6.34 1.72 -1.40
C ARG A 64 6.96 2.10 -0.04
N GLN A 65 8.19 2.60 -0.04
CA GLN A 65 8.89 2.95 1.18
C GLN A 65 8.11 3.99 1.98
N SER A 66 7.68 5.07 1.34
CA SER A 66 6.93 6.14 1.99
C SER A 66 5.57 5.66 2.51
N ARG A 67 4.89 4.74 1.82
CA ARG A 67 3.67 4.08 2.34
C ARG A 67 3.93 3.27 3.61
N LEU A 68 5.00 2.49 3.64
CA LEU A 68 5.38 1.72 4.83
C LEU A 68 5.80 2.65 5.99
N LEU A 69 6.50 3.74 5.68
CA LEU A 69 6.85 4.78 6.65
C LEU A 69 5.61 5.49 7.21
N CYS A 70 4.58 5.76 6.40
CA CYS A 70 3.29 6.26 6.89
C CYS A 70 2.65 5.30 7.90
N HIS A 71 2.55 4.02 7.57
CA HIS A 71 2.00 3.01 8.48
C HIS A 71 2.83 2.88 9.76
N ALA A 72 4.16 2.92 9.67
CA ALA A 72 5.04 2.88 10.84
C ALA A 72 4.83 4.11 11.76
N LEU A 73 4.73 5.31 11.19
CA LEU A 73 4.50 6.55 11.93
C LEU A 73 3.15 6.53 12.67
N LEU A 74 2.09 6.07 11.99
CA LEU A 74 0.74 5.98 12.57
C LEU A 74 0.64 4.86 13.62
N ALA A 75 1.33 3.74 13.42
CA ALA A 75 1.43 2.70 14.43
C ALA A 75 2.11 3.20 15.71
N LEU A 76 3.22 3.93 15.56
CA LEU A 76 3.93 4.55 16.69
C LEU A 76 3.03 5.51 17.46
N TYR A 77 2.23 6.32 16.76
CA TYR A 77 1.26 7.23 17.36
C TYR A 77 0.25 6.48 18.25
N PHE A 78 -0.42 5.46 17.70
CA PHE A 78 -1.42 4.71 18.47
C PHE A 78 -0.80 3.88 19.60
N GLN A 79 0.44 3.41 19.46
CA GLN A 79 1.16 2.73 20.54
C GLN A 79 1.42 3.69 21.71
N LYS A 80 1.95 4.88 21.45
CA LYS A 80 2.17 5.89 22.49
C LYS A 80 0.88 6.36 23.15
N ARG A 81 -0.19 6.55 22.35
CA ARG A 81 -1.52 6.95 22.85
C ARG A 81 -2.10 5.97 23.87
N LYS A 82 -1.73 4.69 23.83
CA LYS A 82 -2.18 3.68 24.81
C LYS A 82 -1.49 3.82 26.18
N THR A 83 -0.30 4.38 26.21
CA THR A 83 0.53 4.45 27.42
C THR A 83 0.55 5.84 28.05
N GLU A 84 0.20 6.88 27.29
CA GLU A 84 0.26 8.27 27.70
C GLU A 84 -1.15 8.81 28.01
N THR A 85 -1.28 9.63 29.06
CA THR A 85 -2.56 10.25 29.45
C THR A 85 -2.93 11.43 28.56
N ASP A 86 -1.91 12.11 27.99
CA ASP A 86 -2.06 13.25 27.08
C ASP A 86 -1.84 12.85 25.62
N GLU A 87 -2.11 13.75 24.68
CA GLU A 87 -1.89 13.53 23.24
C GLU A 87 -0.39 13.27 22.96
N PRO A 88 -0.01 12.10 22.40
CA PRO A 88 1.39 11.70 22.35
C PRO A 88 2.17 12.46 21.29
N ALA A 89 3.29 13.06 21.68
CA ALA A 89 4.20 13.71 20.75
C ALA A 89 5.13 12.69 20.09
N LEU A 90 5.05 12.56 18.76
CA LEU A 90 6.00 11.77 17.98
C LEU A 90 7.28 12.57 17.77
N THR A 91 8.42 12.01 18.17
CA THR A 91 9.72 12.62 17.88
C THR A 91 10.34 12.00 16.63
N ARG A 92 11.23 12.76 15.98
CA ARG A 92 12.00 12.24 14.83
C ARG A 92 12.86 11.03 15.22
N GLU A 93 13.37 11.01 16.46
CA GLU A 93 14.30 9.99 16.94
C GLU A 93 13.61 8.64 17.11
N ASP A 94 12.44 8.63 17.77
CA ASP A 94 11.60 7.43 17.91
C ASP A 94 11.24 6.85 16.54
N PHE A 95 10.85 7.74 15.60
CA PHE A 95 10.51 7.33 14.25
C PHE A 95 11.70 6.76 13.47
N GLY A 96 12.88 7.39 13.59
CA GLY A 96 14.11 6.92 12.95
C GLY A 96 14.52 5.54 13.46
N GLN A 97 14.44 5.31 14.77
CA GLN A 97 14.72 4.02 15.38
C GLN A 97 13.76 2.93 14.87
N LEU A 98 12.46 3.23 14.82
CA LEU A 98 11.45 2.31 14.30
C LEU A 98 11.69 1.98 12.81
N ALA A 99 11.99 3.00 12.00
CA ALA A 99 12.26 2.81 10.57
C ALA A 99 13.50 1.92 10.33
N LEU A 100 14.54 2.07 11.16
CA LEU A 100 15.74 1.24 11.10
C LEU A 100 15.44 -0.20 11.55
N GLN A 101 14.73 -0.37 12.67
CA GLN A 101 14.36 -1.68 13.23
C GLN A 101 13.60 -2.56 12.22
N HIS A 102 12.70 -1.96 11.44
CA HIS A 102 11.93 -2.67 10.42
C HIS A 102 12.61 -2.72 9.03
N GLY A 103 13.85 -2.23 8.91
CA GLY A 103 14.57 -2.18 7.64
C GLY A 103 13.81 -1.39 6.57
N LEU A 104 13.16 -0.29 6.95
CA LEU A 104 12.37 0.56 6.04
C LEU A 104 13.25 1.64 5.41
N ALA A 105 14.13 2.24 6.21
CA ALA A 105 14.96 3.37 5.83
C ALA A 105 16.16 3.51 6.77
N SER A 106 17.22 4.19 6.31
CA SER A 106 18.24 4.73 7.21
C SER A 106 17.68 5.90 8.02
N HIS A 107 18.39 6.33 9.08
CA HIS A 107 18.00 7.52 9.85
C HIS A 107 17.84 8.77 8.99
N ASP A 108 18.77 9.04 8.06
CA ASP A 108 18.70 10.23 7.21
C ASP A 108 17.44 10.24 6.34
N VAL A 109 17.09 9.09 5.75
CA VAL A 109 15.90 8.95 4.93
C VAL A 109 14.63 9.05 5.79
N ALA A 110 14.61 8.44 6.98
CA ALA A 110 13.50 8.54 7.91
C ALA A 110 13.29 9.99 8.38
N TYR A 111 14.36 10.72 8.71
CA TYR A 111 14.28 12.11 9.16
C TYR A 111 13.82 13.05 8.02
N ALA A 112 14.29 12.81 6.80
CA ALA A 112 13.83 13.52 5.62
C ALA A 112 12.32 13.30 5.39
N PHE A 113 11.84 12.05 5.51
CA PHE A 113 10.42 11.73 5.43
C PHE A 113 9.61 12.41 6.54
N PHE A 114 10.08 12.35 7.79
CA PHE A 114 9.41 12.98 8.93
C PHE A 114 9.22 14.49 8.74
N LYS A 115 10.25 15.18 8.24
CA LYS A 115 10.18 16.61 7.90
C LYS A 115 9.19 16.88 6.76
N GLU A 116 9.18 16.03 5.73
CA GLU A 116 8.28 16.19 4.59
C GLU A 116 6.81 15.92 4.96
N ALA A 117 6.56 14.94 5.84
CA ALA A 117 5.23 14.66 6.39
C ALA A 117 4.64 15.86 7.15
N LEU A 118 5.47 16.57 7.93
CA LEU A 118 5.09 17.83 8.57
C LEU A 118 4.84 18.93 7.54
N LYS A 119 5.74 19.12 6.59
CA LYS A 119 5.64 20.16 5.55
C LYS A 119 4.37 20.00 4.69
N ARG A 120 3.95 18.78 4.42
CA ARG A 120 2.76 18.44 3.63
C ARG A 120 1.49 18.27 4.45
N GLY A 121 1.53 18.56 5.75
CA GLY A 121 0.35 18.55 6.62
C GLY A 121 -0.20 17.16 6.98
N LEU A 122 0.57 16.09 6.78
CA LEU A 122 0.20 14.77 7.29
C LEU A 122 0.31 14.70 8.81
N THR A 123 1.24 15.48 9.35
CA THR A 123 1.39 15.70 10.77
C THR A 123 1.34 17.19 11.07
N LYS A 124 0.97 17.55 12.30
CA LYS A 124 1.00 18.92 12.82
C LYS A 124 1.84 18.95 14.11
N PRO A 125 2.39 20.11 14.52
CA PRO A 125 3.06 20.24 15.81
C PRO A 125 2.12 19.82 16.95
N ALA A 126 2.65 19.10 17.95
CA ALA A 126 1.86 18.60 19.08
C ALA A 126 1.34 19.73 20.01
N HIS A 127 2.05 20.85 20.12
CA HIS A 127 1.63 22.03 20.89
C HIS A 127 1.72 23.32 20.07
N GLN A 128 0.79 24.25 20.32
CA GLN A 128 0.82 25.61 19.76
C GLN A 128 1.47 26.57 20.77
N SER A 129 2.64 27.11 20.38
CA SER A 129 3.36 28.27 20.94
C SER A 129 3.08 28.72 22.39
N GLY A 130 4.05 28.53 23.28
CA GLY A 130 4.14 29.23 24.57
C GLY A 130 4.79 28.41 25.69
N GLU A 131 4.59 27.10 25.67
CA GLU A 131 5.23 26.16 26.60
C GLU A 131 6.47 25.54 25.95
N LYS A 132 7.48 25.21 26.77
CA LYS A 132 8.76 24.64 26.32
C LYS A 132 8.50 23.49 25.35
N ARG A 133 8.88 23.70 24.08
CA ARG A 133 8.77 22.78 22.94
C ARG A 133 8.97 21.32 23.38
N ALA A 134 7.90 20.52 23.33
CA ALA A 134 8.09 19.15 22.88
C ALA A 134 8.30 19.23 21.36
N ASP A 135 9.52 18.97 20.89
CA ASP A 135 9.89 18.90 19.47
C ASP A 135 9.25 17.65 18.82
N GLY A 136 7.92 17.63 18.79
CA GLY A 136 7.16 16.49 18.31
C GLY A 136 5.93 16.87 17.50
N VAL A 137 5.44 15.89 16.77
CA VAL A 137 4.29 16.02 15.87
C VAL A 137 3.22 15.00 16.22
N VAL A 138 1.99 15.29 15.83
CA VAL A 138 0.86 14.36 15.89
C VAL A 138 0.26 14.22 14.48
N PRO A 139 -0.36 13.08 14.13
CA PRO A 139 -1.11 12.98 12.89
C PRO A 139 -2.16 14.09 12.77
N SER A 140 -2.32 14.64 11.58
CA SER A 140 -3.42 15.57 11.31
C SER A 140 -4.76 14.81 11.26
N PRO A 141 -5.89 15.49 11.54
CA PRO A 141 -7.21 14.87 11.42
C PRO A 141 -7.49 14.28 10.03
N SER A 142 -7.01 14.93 8.97
CA SER A 142 -7.14 14.42 7.60
C SER A 142 -6.35 13.13 7.37
N THR A 143 -5.17 12.98 7.99
CA THR A 143 -4.41 11.72 7.94
C THR A 143 -5.15 10.57 8.63
N LEU A 144 -5.77 10.83 9.77
CA LEU A 144 -6.57 9.82 10.49
C LEU A 144 -7.83 9.45 9.70
N ALA A 145 -8.52 10.43 9.12
CA ALA A 145 -9.69 10.19 8.26
C ALA A 145 -9.33 9.37 7.01
N MET A 146 -8.20 9.67 6.37
CA MET A 146 -7.70 8.88 5.24
C MET A 146 -7.34 7.45 5.67
N LEU A 147 -6.73 7.28 6.85
CA LEU A 147 -6.46 5.93 7.37
C LEU A 147 -7.77 5.17 7.58
N ALA A 148 -8.79 5.81 8.14
CA ALA A 148 -10.12 5.20 8.27
C ALA A 148 -10.69 4.79 6.92
N GLN A 149 -10.64 5.66 5.91
CA GLN A 149 -11.09 5.33 4.54
C GLN A 149 -10.30 4.17 3.92
N TRP A 150 -8.99 4.11 4.17
CA TRP A 150 -8.16 3.00 3.71
C TRP A 150 -8.65 1.67 4.30
N TYR A 151 -8.95 1.61 5.60
CA TYR A 151 -9.53 0.42 6.23
C TYR A 151 -10.92 0.09 5.69
N ASP A 152 -11.79 1.10 5.59
CA ASP A 152 -13.15 0.95 5.11
C ASP A 152 -13.20 0.28 3.73
N VAL A 153 -12.36 0.71 2.79
CA VAL A 153 -12.25 0.09 1.46
C VAL A 153 -11.83 -1.38 1.51
N HIS A 154 -10.91 -1.76 2.41
CA HIS A 154 -10.53 -3.17 2.56
C HIS A 154 -11.63 -4.00 3.22
N PHE A 155 -12.34 -3.43 4.20
CA PHE A 155 -13.46 -4.12 4.82
C PHE A 155 -14.64 -4.28 3.86
N GLN A 156 -14.92 -3.30 3.00
CA GLN A 156 -15.90 -3.46 1.92
C GLN A 156 -15.49 -4.58 0.95
N ALA A 157 -14.20 -4.73 0.65
CA ALA A 157 -13.70 -5.82 -0.19
C ALA A 157 -13.85 -7.19 0.49
N LEU A 158 -13.63 -7.29 1.80
CA LEU A 158 -13.91 -8.51 2.58
C LEU A 158 -15.40 -8.81 2.61
N ASP A 159 -16.23 -7.82 2.93
CA ASP A 159 -17.69 -7.96 2.99
C ASP A 159 -18.29 -8.35 1.61
N LEU A 160 -17.66 -7.95 0.50
CA LEU A 160 -18.04 -8.40 -0.84
C LEU A 160 -17.70 -9.88 -1.09
N ILE A 161 -16.65 -10.40 -0.44
CA ILE A 161 -16.19 -11.80 -0.60
C ILE A 161 -17.07 -12.75 0.22
N ASP A 162 -17.45 -12.36 1.44
CA ASP A 162 -18.11 -13.24 2.41
C ASP A 162 -19.48 -12.74 2.93
N GLU A 163 -20.03 -11.68 2.33
CA GLU A 163 -21.31 -11.06 2.71
C GLU A 163 -21.33 -10.54 4.17
N GLY A 164 -20.16 -10.12 4.66
CA GLY A 164 -19.96 -9.57 6.00
C GLY A 164 -20.48 -8.14 6.21
N PHE A 165 -20.20 -7.61 7.41
CA PHE A 165 -20.59 -6.26 7.85
C PHE A 165 -19.44 -5.48 8.49
N ARG A 166 -18.19 -5.85 8.19
CA ARG A 166 -16.98 -5.26 8.80
C ARG A 166 -16.89 -3.77 8.53
N ALA A 167 -17.18 -3.33 7.31
CA ALA A 167 -17.09 -1.93 6.92
C ALA A 167 -18.03 -1.04 7.76
N SER A 168 -19.30 -1.45 7.85
CA SER A 168 -20.32 -0.74 8.64
C SER A 168 -19.97 -0.68 10.13
N ARG A 169 -19.53 -1.81 10.72
CA ARG A 169 -19.12 -1.87 12.13
C ARG A 169 -17.86 -1.04 12.40
N PHE A 170 -16.92 -1.05 11.46
CA PHE A 170 -15.69 -0.28 11.57
C PHE A 170 -15.97 1.23 11.51
N ILE A 171 -16.73 1.70 10.53
CA ILE A 171 -16.89 3.14 10.31
C ILE A 171 -17.58 3.82 11.49
N GLU A 172 -18.57 3.16 12.11
CA GLU A 172 -19.28 3.62 13.30
C GLU A 172 -18.36 3.91 14.49
N ARG A 173 -17.20 3.25 14.56
CA ARG A 173 -16.28 3.29 15.71
C ARG A 173 -14.83 3.53 15.31
N SER A 174 -14.61 4.05 14.11
CA SER A 174 -13.29 4.08 13.44
C SER A 174 -12.20 4.73 14.30
N GLU A 175 -12.50 5.84 14.98
CA GLU A 175 -11.54 6.51 15.87
C GLU A 175 -11.00 5.59 16.98
N THR A 176 -11.89 4.83 17.62
CA THR A 176 -11.53 3.90 18.70
C THR A 176 -10.92 2.61 18.15
N MET A 177 -11.45 2.09 17.05
CA MET A 177 -10.97 0.84 16.45
C MET A 177 -9.58 1.00 15.84
N LEU A 178 -9.27 2.14 15.21
CA LEU A 178 -7.94 2.41 14.65
C LEU A 178 -6.84 2.31 15.72
N ALA A 179 -7.08 2.79 16.94
CA ALA A 179 -6.10 2.68 18.02
C ALA A 179 -5.79 1.22 18.41
N HIS A 180 -6.74 0.31 18.20
CA HIS A 180 -6.60 -1.11 18.54
C HIS A 180 -6.03 -1.92 17.37
N ILE A 181 -6.53 -1.69 16.16
CA ILE A 181 -6.24 -2.46 14.96
C ILE A 181 -4.94 -2.00 14.30
N HIS A 182 -4.70 -0.69 14.22
CA HIS A 182 -3.63 -0.17 13.36
C HIS A 182 -2.22 -0.61 13.76
N PRO A 183 -1.83 -0.61 15.05
CA PRO A 183 -0.51 -1.12 15.45
C PRO A 183 -0.24 -2.56 15.02
N ARG A 184 -1.25 -3.43 15.10
CA ARG A 184 -1.14 -4.85 14.72
C ARG A 184 -1.01 -5.02 13.21
N VAL A 185 -1.90 -4.37 12.46
CA VAL A 185 -1.87 -4.39 11.00
C VAL A 185 -0.56 -3.83 10.47
N ALA A 186 -0.10 -2.68 10.98
CA ALA A 186 1.17 -2.12 10.58
C ALA A 186 2.32 -3.08 10.86
N GLN A 187 2.38 -3.69 12.05
CA GLN A 187 3.40 -4.71 12.35
C GLN A 187 3.39 -5.85 11.33
N ALA A 188 2.21 -6.40 11.02
CA ALA A 188 2.08 -7.48 10.05
C ALA A 188 2.48 -7.06 8.62
N LEU A 189 2.07 -5.87 8.16
CA LEU A 189 2.46 -5.33 6.85
C LEU A 189 3.96 -5.08 6.74
N LEU A 190 4.57 -4.54 7.80
CA LEU A 190 6.00 -4.21 7.86
C LEU A 190 6.88 -5.46 7.95
N SER A 191 6.40 -6.54 8.55
CA SER A 191 7.13 -7.80 8.69
C SER A 191 6.89 -8.81 7.56
N ASN A 192 5.86 -8.63 6.72
CA ASN A 192 5.52 -9.58 5.67
C ASN A 192 6.29 -9.28 4.35
N PRO A 193 7.24 -10.15 3.93
CA PRO A 193 8.04 -9.91 2.72
C PRO A 193 7.21 -9.87 1.46
N GLU A 194 6.15 -10.67 1.39
CA GLU A 194 5.32 -10.83 0.19
C GLU A 194 4.31 -9.68 0.03
N VAL A 195 3.98 -8.98 1.12
CA VAL A 195 3.29 -7.67 1.06
C VAL A 195 4.25 -6.57 0.61
N ARG A 196 5.52 -6.63 1.05
CA ARG A 196 6.57 -5.65 0.71
C ARG A 196 7.12 -5.84 -0.70
N CYS A 197 7.12 -7.06 -1.22
CA CYS A 197 7.66 -7.40 -2.52
C CYS A 197 6.88 -8.62 -3.05
N PRO A 198 5.80 -8.41 -3.82
CA PRO A 198 4.88 -9.49 -4.18
C PRO A 198 5.44 -10.50 -5.17
N GLY A 199 6.43 -10.10 -5.96
CA GLY A 199 7.16 -10.99 -6.84
C GLY A 199 7.98 -10.24 -7.91
N PRO A 200 8.68 -11.00 -8.77
CA PRO A 200 9.54 -10.46 -9.81
C PRO A 200 8.81 -9.63 -10.87
N LEU A 201 7.54 -9.90 -11.19
CA LEU A 201 6.81 -9.18 -12.25
C LEU A 201 6.29 -7.81 -11.79
N SER A 202 6.01 -7.68 -10.49
CA SER A 202 5.59 -6.45 -9.81
C SER A 202 6.78 -5.63 -9.27
N ILE A 203 7.99 -6.20 -9.23
CA ILE A 203 9.16 -5.57 -8.60
C ILE A 203 9.49 -4.20 -9.19
N ILE A 204 9.32 -4.01 -10.50
CA ILE A 204 9.55 -2.73 -11.20
C ILE A 204 8.67 -1.60 -10.65
N PHE A 205 7.49 -1.93 -10.10
CA PHE A 205 6.57 -0.97 -9.51
C PHE A 205 6.82 -0.74 -8.01
N ASN A 206 7.65 -1.56 -7.35
CA ASN A 206 7.89 -1.43 -5.90
C ASN A 206 8.91 -0.35 -5.54
N TRP A 207 9.80 0.01 -6.45
CA TRP A 207 11.01 0.79 -6.14
C TRP A 207 10.97 2.25 -6.58
N PHE A 208 9.88 2.70 -7.20
CA PHE A 208 9.78 4.02 -7.81
C PHE A 208 8.47 4.71 -7.50
N ASP A 209 8.50 6.04 -7.43
CA ASP A 209 7.35 6.93 -7.19
C ASP A 209 6.11 6.57 -8.04
N ALA A 210 4.97 6.49 -7.38
CA ALA A 210 3.64 6.10 -7.85
C ALA A 210 3.54 4.69 -8.45
N GLY A 211 4.45 3.77 -8.13
CA GLY A 211 4.40 2.42 -8.68
C GLY A 211 3.21 1.59 -8.20
N GLY A 212 2.81 1.70 -6.93
CA GLY A 212 1.58 1.08 -6.42
C GLY A 212 0.34 1.56 -7.19
N LEU A 213 0.22 2.88 -7.35
CA LEU A 213 -0.84 3.53 -8.13
C LEU A 213 -0.90 3.08 -9.59
N LEU A 214 0.27 2.89 -10.22
CA LEU A 214 0.33 2.34 -11.57
C LEU A 214 -0.20 0.90 -11.62
N MET A 215 0.13 0.06 -10.64
CA MET A 215 -0.41 -1.31 -10.57
C MET A 215 -1.93 -1.28 -10.35
N ASP A 216 -2.42 -0.46 -9.41
CA ASP A 216 -3.85 -0.28 -9.16
C ASP A 216 -4.57 0.17 -10.45
N ARG A 217 -3.99 1.13 -11.19
CA ARG A 217 -4.57 1.59 -12.46
C ARG A 217 -4.57 0.54 -13.57
N LEU A 218 -3.57 -0.33 -13.62
CA LEU A 218 -3.55 -1.45 -14.56
C LEU A 218 -4.61 -2.50 -14.21
N ILE A 219 -4.76 -2.84 -12.93
CA ILE A 219 -5.76 -3.81 -12.45
C ILE A 219 -7.18 -3.27 -12.61
N ALA A 220 -7.43 -2.02 -12.20
CA ALA A 220 -8.73 -1.37 -12.37
C ALA A 220 -9.14 -1.26 -13.86
N GLY A 221 -8.15 -1.15 -14.74
CA GLY A 221 -8.34 -1.04 -16.19
C GLY A 221 -8.63 -2.35 -16.90
N ILE A 222 -8.55 -3.52 -16.23
CA ILE A 222 -8.83 -4.82 -16.87
C ILE A 222 -10.25 -4.83 -17.46
N ASP A 223 -10.37 -5.38 -18.67
CA ASP A 223 -11.65 -5.66 -19.30
C ASP A 223 -12.28 -6.92 -18.67
N TRP A 224 -12.92 -6.75 -17.51
CA TRP A 224 -13.46 -7.85 -16.70
C TRP A 224 -14.58 -8.66 -17.37
N GLU A 225 -15.19 -8.13 -18.45
CA GLU A 225 -16.21 -8.82 -19.23
C GLU A 225 -15.60 -9.82 -20.23
N LYS A 226 -14.30 -9.71 -20.49
CA LYS A 226 -13.60 -10.60 -21.42
C LYS A 226 -12.79 -11.65 -20.67
N PRO A 227 -12.87 -12.92 -21.09
CA PRO A 227 -12.02 -13.95 -20.52
C PRO A 227 -10.56 -13.65 -20.82
N THR A 228 -9.69 -14.12 -19.92
CA THR A 228 -8.25 -14.08 -20.12
C THR A 228 -7.88 -14.90 -21.37
N GLU A 229 -7.27 -14.27 -22.37
CA GLU A 229 -6.82 -14.94 -23.58
C GLU A 229 -5.31 -15.16 -23.52
N GLN A 230 -4.85 -16.41 -23.70
CA GLN A 230 -3.42 -16.75 -23.70
C GLN A 230 -2.67 -16.28 -22.43
N GLY A 231 -3.36 -16.28 -21.27
CA GLY A 231 -2.80 -15.80 -20.01
C GLY A 231 -2.56 -14.28 -19.97
N ARG A 232 -3.33 -13.50 -20.74
CA ARG A 232 -3.24 -12.04 -20.80
C ARG A 232 -4.57 -11.40 -20.44
N HIS A 233 -4.52 -10.44 -19.53
CA HIS A 233 -5.67 -9.59 -19.17
C HIS A 233 -5.53 -8.27 -19.93
N LEU A 234 -6.43 -8.01 -20.89
CA LEU A 234 -6.46 -6.75 -21.62
C LEU A 234 -6.92 -5.63 -20.70
N THR A 235 -6.32 -4.44 -20.86
CA THR A 235 -6.68 -3.24 -20.12
C THR A 235 -7.21 -2.13 -21.04
N ASP A 236 -7.90 -1.15 -20.47
CA ASP A 236 -8.34 0.07 -21.13
C ASP A 236 -7.19 1.07 -21.43
N VAL A 237 -5.97 0.77 -21.01
CA VAL A 237 -4.79 1.61 -21.20
C VAL A 237 -4.25 1.43 -22.62
N LYS A 238 -4.29 2.49 -23.43
CA LYS A 238 -3.81 2.46 -24.83
C LYS A 238 -2.49 3.17 -25.04
N THR A 239 -2.12 4.08 -24.14
CA THR A 239 -0.88 4.84 -24.23
C THR A 239 -0.27 5.14 -22.87
N ALA A 240 1.06 5.31 -22.82
CA ALA A 240 1.74 5.79 -21.62
C ALA A 240 1.32 7.21 -21.22
N SER A 241 0.92 8.04 -22.20
CA SER A 241 0.42 9.39 -21.94
C SER A 241 -0.91 9.38 -21.20
N GLN A 242 -1.86 8.53 -21.63
CA GLN A 242 -3.15 8.34 -20.96
C GLN A 242 -2.94 7.96 -19.49
N LEU A 243 -2.07 6.98 -19.24
CA LEU A 243 -1.76 6.51 -17.89
C LEU A 243 -1.06 7.58 -17.04
N ALA A 244 -0.15 8.35 -17.65
CA ALA A 244 0.54 9.45 -16.97
C ALA A 244 -0.42 10.57 -16.59
N THR A 245 -1.31 10.97 -17.51
CA THR A 245 -2.32 12.01 -17.26
C THR A 245 -3.31 11.59 -16.18
N SER A 246 -3.83 10.36 -16.21
CA SER A 246 -4.80 9.90 -15.20
C SER A 246 -4.22 9.90 -13.79
N LEU A 247 -2.91 9.76 -13.64
CA LEU A 247 -2.25 9.69 -12.33
C LEU A 247 -1.43 10.94 -12.00
N SER A 248 -1.53 12.00 -12.81
CA SER A 248 -0.71 13.22 -12.67
C SER A 248 0.80 12.95 -12.58
N LEU A 249 1.30 11.98 -13.37
CA LEU A 249 2.71 11.56 -13.40
C LEU A 249 3.45 12.07 -14.63
N SER A 250 4.78 12.08 -14.57
CA SER A 250 5.61 12.32 -15.74
C SER A 250 5.46 11.21 -16.77
N ARG A 251 5.12 11.58 -18.01
CA ARG A 251 5.04 10.66 -19.16
C ARG A 251 6.34 9.89 -19.38
N ILE A 252 7.49 10.54 -19.23
CA ILE A 252 8.81 9.92 -19.41
C ILE A 252 9.01 8.84 -18.35
N HIS A 253 8.65 9.14 -17.10
CA HIS A 253 8.76 8.20 -15.99
C HIS A 253 7.87 6.98 -16.20
N VAL A 254 6.60 7.19 -16.56
CA VAL A 254 5.64 6.11 -16.85
C VAL A 254 6.11 5.25 -18.02
N SER A 255 6.56 5.88 -19.12
CA SER A 255 7.06 5.16 -20.30
C SER A 255 8.26 4.27 -20.00
N ARG A 256 9.19 4.76 -19.17
CA ARG A 256 10.35 3.98 -18.71
C ARG A 256 9.92 2.76 -17.89
N LYS A 257 8.95 2.93 -16.97
CA LYS A 257 8.40 1.83 -16.17
C LYS A 257 7.71 0.77 -17.01
N LEU A 258 6.84 1.20 -17.93
CA LEU A 258 6.16 0.26 -18.83
C LEU A 258 7.19 -0.49 -19.70
N GLY A 259 8.23 0.16 -20.19
CA GLY A 259 9.32 -0.51 -20.91
C GLY A 259 10.05 -1.56 -20.06
N ALA A 260 10.34 -1.25 -18.80
CA ALA A 260 10.99 -2.20 -17.88
C ALA A 260 10.07 -3.38 -17.51
N ALA A 261 8.78 -3.13 -17.28
CA ALA A 261 7.79 -4.17 -17.02
C ALA A 261 7.53 -5.06 -18.24
N GLU A 262 7.56 -4.48 -19.44
CA GLU A 262 7.46 -5.20 -20.72
C GLU A 262 8.66 -6.13 -20.94
N LEU A 263 9.88 -5.66 -20.62
CA LEU A 263 11.12 -6.45 -20.73
C LEU A 263 11.12 -7.72 -19.88
N ILE A 264 10.50 -7.67 -18.69
CA ILE A 264 10.40 -8.83 -17.79
C ILE A 264 9.13 -9.66 -18.03
N GLY A 265 8.33 -9.33 -19.05
CA GLY A 265 7.12 -10.07 -19.41
C GLY A 265 5.91 -9.84 -18.50
N GLY A 266 5.98 -8.87 -17.58
CA GLY A 266 4.86 -8.53 -16.69
C GLY A 266 3.67 -7.93 -17.44
N ILE A 267 3.96 -7.19 -18.51
CA ILE A 267 2.98 -6.52 -19.37
C ILE A 267 3.36 -6.61 -20.85
N GLY A 268 2.47 -6.19 -21.74
CA GLY A 268 2.79 -5.92 -23.13
C GLY A 268 1.66 -5.21 -23.86
N TRP A 269 1.73 -5.20 -25.18
CA TRP A 269 0.73 -4.54 -26.04
C TRP A 269 0.05 -5.58 -26.94
N SER A 270 -1.25 -5.45 -27.17
CA SER A 270 -2.00 -6.36 -28.05
C SER A 270 -1.67 -6.18 -29.54
N GLY A 271 -0.96 -5.10 -29.87
CA GLY A 271 -0.42 -4.84 -31.20
C GLY A 271 0.64 -3.74 -31.12
N ARG A 272 0.52 -2.72 -31.98
CA ARG A 272 1.49 -1.61 -32.01
C ARG A 272 1.40 -0.78 -30.72
N LYS A 273 2.54 -0.62 -30.04
CA LYS A 273 2.71 0.24 -28.85
C LYS A 273 2.17 1.66 -29.10
N GLY A 274 1.35 2.15 -28.16
CA GLY A 274 0.71 3.46 -28.26
C GLY A 274 -0.50 3.54 -29.22
N ARG A 275 -0.90 2.42 -29.83
CA ARG A 275 -2.10 2.32 -30.70
C ARG A 275 -2.98 1.12 -30.38
N SER A 276 -2.57 0.30 -29.42
CA SER A 276 -3.24 -0.94 -29.04
C SER A 276 -3.39 -0.97 -27.52
N ALA A 277 -4.28 -1.83 -27.03
CA ALA A 277 -4.49 -2.01 -25.60
C ALA A 277 -3.25 -2.65 -24.98
N LEU A 278 -2.88 -2.16 -23.80
CA LEU A 278 -1.92 -2.81 -22.93
C LEU A 278 -2.59 -4.02 -22.29
N TRP A 279 -1.86 -5.13 -22.19
CA TRP A 279 -2.26 -6.28 -21.38
C TRP A 279 -1.28 -6.49 -20.22
N ILE A 280 -1.76 -7.07 -19.14
CA ILE A 280 -0.92 -7.60 -18.06
C ILE A 280 -0.91 -9.12 -18.13
N SER A 281 0.22 -9.75 -17.79
CA SER A 281 0.34 -11.21 -17.75
C SER A 281 -0.45 -11.80 -16.58
N GLN A 282 -0.82 -13.07 -16.71
CA GLN A 282 -1.42 -13.84 -15.62
C GLN A 282 -0.54 -13.84 -14.36
N GLY A 283 0.78 -13.99 -14.51
CA GLY A 283 1.71 -13.97 -13.38
C GLY A 283 1.72 -12.63 -12.65
N PHE A 284 1.70 -11.51 -13.39
CA PHE A 284 1.60 -10.18 -12.78
C PHE A 284 0.29 -10.02 -12.01
N TYR A 285 -0.83 -10.47 -12.59
CA TYR A 285 -2.12 -10.46 -11.93
C TYR A 285 -2.10 -11.29 -10.64
N GLU A 286 -1.54 -12.50 -10.67
CA GLU A 286 -1.45 -13.39 -9.52
C GLU A 286 -0.57 -12.82 -8.39
N GLU A 287 0.56 -12.19 -8.72
CA GLU A 287 1.39 -11.49 -7.72
C GLU A 287 0.61 -10.38 -7.02
N TYR A 288 -0.11 -9.55 -7.78
CA TYR A 288 -0.95 -8.49 -7.24
C TYR A 288 -2.10 -9.06 -6.39
N ALA A 289 -2.79 -10.08 -6.92
CA ALA A 289 -3.90 -10.75 -6.27
C ALA A 289 -3.48 -11.36 -4.92
N ARG A 290 -2.37 -12.10 -4.89
CA ARG A 290 -1.81 -12.67 -3.65
C ARG A 290 -1.39 -11.61 -2.65
N MET A 291 -0.80 -10.49 -3.11
CA MET A 291 -0.48 -9.35 -2.25
C MET A 291 -1.74 -8.80 -1.56
N GLN A 292 -2.81 -8.56 -2.32
CA GLN A 292 -4.05 -8.01 -1.77
C GLN A 292 -4.76 -9.02 -0.86
N ALA A 293 -4.81 -10.31 -1.23
CA ALA A 293 -5.36 -11.36 -0.38
C ALA A 293 -4.67 -11.39 1.00
N ARG A 294 -3.32 -11.31 1.03
CA ARG A 294 -2.56 -11.22 2.29
C ARG A 294 -2.93 -10.00 3.12
N LYS A 295 -3.09 -8.84 2.50
CA LYS A 295 -3.52 -7.63 3.23
C LYS A 295 -4.92 -7.81 3.80
N LEU A 296 -5.86 -8.35 3.02
CA LEU A 296 -7.22 -8.59 3.49
C LEU A 296 -7.23 -9.52 4.70
N LEU A 297 -6.47 -10.62 4.68
CA LEU A 297 -6.35 -11.53 5.83
C LEU A 297 -5.76 -10.83 7.07
N ILE A 298 -4.67 -10.07 6.90
CA ILE A 298 -4.08 -9.28 8.00
C ILE A 298 -5.10 -8.32 8.63
N LEU A 299 -5.95 -7.70 7.80
CA LEU A 299 -6.96 -6.77 8.25
C LEU A 299 -8.15 -7.47 8.92
N ASP A 300 -8.56 -8.62 8.38
CA ASP A 300 -9.62 -9.45 8.94
C ASP A 300 -9.23 -9.96 10.34
N ASP A 301 -8.05 -10.55 10.46
CA ASP A 301 -7.50 -11.04 11.74
C ASP A 301 -7.51 -9.93 12.80
N ALA A 302 -7.00 -8.75 12.44
CA ALA A 302 -6.93 -7.63 13.37
C ALA A 302 -8.31 -7.07 13.74
N PHE A 303 -9.29 -7.14 12.83
CA PHE A 303 -10.67 -6.75 13.09
C PHE A 303 -11.34 -7.74 14.06
N MET A 304 -11.21 -9.04 13.81
CA MET A 304 -11.83 -10.10 14.60
C MET A 304 -11.30 -10.17 16.04
N GLU A 305 -10.05 -9.76 16.29
CA GLU A 305 -9.51 -9.64 17.66
C GLU A 305 -10.07 -8.45 18.45
N THR A 306 -10.71 -7.48 17.78
CA THR A 306 -11.15 -6.21 18.38
C THR A 306 -12.66 -6.14 18.62
N VAL A 307 -13.43 -7.06 18.02
CA VAL A 307 -14.90 -7.13 18.09
C VAL A 307 -15.33 -8.20 19.08
#